data_AF-X1AC72-F1
#
_entry.id   AF-X1AC72-F1
#
_cell.length_a   1.000
_cell.length_b   1.000
_cell.length_c   1.000
_cell.angle_alpha   90.00
_cell.angle_beta   90.00
_cell.angle_gamma   90.00
#
_symmetry.space_group_name_H-M   'P 1'
#
loop_
_entity.id
_entity.type
_entity.pdbx_description
1 polymer ?
#
loop_
_entity_poly.entity_id
_entity_poly.type
_entity_poly.pdbx_seq_one_letter_code
_entity_poly.pdbx_strand_id
1 'polypeptide(L)'
;MKNNNLNLLGDYFSIRNGLILIKDEIFILKEDNQIIFDGDDILIKIDDKFTKLNPLEKKRLKKVYKSRAVKPYGYLLEEQEGYLLFFNKSEFEQSDIGERDIKISKLYPNLSKYLKQFEQELKETLENANENCYDFYFPRRGSHIRQDRDKGLVNLEPLYDNSPKIFFKFISKENIFGYALDQYYATSDTYFLWSKKPTEFPLLFLLAYLNSSIVSFIFKSKSLAVKRSKTKIENGIPLPAFSKFKTKEKHSIIELIQLLTEWLVYSVNTFKESDVYLIISQLESSYYLQTAENLTYKDRIIKAMNDNDAKYIQEFINNLFYQLFDLDENRIDYLTKEYYNV
;
A
#
# COMPACT_ATOMS: atom_id res chain seq x y z
N MET A 1 19.10 -24.35 -24.84
CA MET A 1 17.92 -23.47 -24.98
C MET A 1 18.05 -22.34 -23.97
N LYS A 2 18.19 -21.09 -24.42
CA LYS A 2 18.27 -19.92 -23.53
C LYS A 2 16.90 -19.75 -22.87
N ASN A 3 16.82 -19.88 -21.54
CA ASN A 3 15.61 -19.52 -20.79
C ASN A 3 15.27 -18.07 -21.14
N ASN A 4 14.13 -17.85 -21.79
CA ASN A 4 13.54 -16.52 -21.86
C ASN A 4 13.34 -16.04 -20.42
N ASN A 5 14.11 -15.04 -20.00
CA ASN A 5 14.13 -14.54 -18.62
C ASN A 5 12.70 -14.21 -18.17
N LEU A 6 12.15 -15.04 -17.28
CA LEU A 6 10.90 -14.78 -16.60
C LEU A 6 11.15 -13.68 -15.57
N ASN A 7 10.54 -12.51 -15.78
CA ASN A 7 10.55 -11.46 -14.78
C ASN A 7 9.61 -11.86 -13.63
N LEU A 8 10.09 -11.81 -12.40
CA LEU A 8 9.32 -12.06 -11.19
C LEU A 8 9.12 -10.77 -10.41
N LEU A 9 8.12 -10.73 -9.54
CA LEU A 9 7.86 -9.57 -8.68
C LEU A 9 9.10 -9.14 -7.89
N GLY A 10 9.84 -10.13 -7.38
CA GLY A 10 11.07 -9.94 -6.61
C GLY A 10 12.21 -9.30 -7.40
N ASP A 11 12.19 -9.32 -8.74
CA ASP A 11 13.22 -8.69 -9.57
C ASP A 11 13.08 -7.16 -9.61
N TYR A 12 11.90 -6.64 -9.27
CA TYR A 12 11.58 -5.21 -9.31
C TYR A 12 11.24 -4.66 -7.92
N PHE A 13 10.71 -5.51 -7.03
CA PHE A 13 10.19 -5.07 -5.75
C PHE A 13 10.74 -5.84 -4.56
N SER A 14 10.74 -5.17 -3.41
CA SER A 14 10.91 -5.77 -2.09
C SER A 14 9.58 -5.73 -1.35
N ILE A 15 9.19 -6.86 -0.77
CA ILE A 15 8.08 -6.88 0.19
C ILE A 15 8.63 -6.55 1.58
N ARG A 16 7.99 -5.60 2.26
CA ARG A 16 8.27 -5.27 3.66
C ARG A 16 7.01 -5.30 4.49
N ASN A 17 7.16 -5.61 5.78
CA ASN A 17 6.07 -5.37 6.71
C ASN A 17 5.81 -3.86 6.78
N GLY A 18 4.62 -3.50 7.21
CA GLY A 18 4.38 -2.20 7.81
C GLY A 18 5.24 -1.99 9.06
N LEU A 19 4.96 -0.90 9.75
CA LEU A 19 5.76 -0.49 10.89
C LEU A 19 5.70 -1.54 12.01
N ILE A 20 6.86 -1.84 12.57
CA ILE A 20 7.00 -2.62 13.79
C ILE A 20 7.31 -1.63 14.90
N LEU A 21 6.36 -1.41 15.79
CA LEU A 21 6.48 -0.51 16.93
C LEU A 21 7.13 -1.26 18.10
N ILE A 22 7.59 -0.51 19.11
CA ILE A 22 8.10 -1.10 20.35
C ILE A 22 6.95 -1.77 21.09
N LYS A 23 5.88 -1.00 21.31
CA LYS A 23 4.59 -1.46 21.80
C LYS A 23 3.46 -0.69 21.11
N ASP A 24 2.52 -1.42 20.52
CA ASP A 24 1.41 -0.83 19.78
C ASP A 24 0.52 0.00 20.73
N GLU A 25 0.25 -0.44 21.95
CA GLU A 25 -0.60 0.28 22.91
C GLU A 25 -0.05 1.64 23.38
N ILE A 26 1.27 1.85 23.28
CA ILE A 26 1.93 3.12 23.62
C ILE A 26 2.03 4.03 22.38
N PHE A 27 2.35 3.46 21.22
CA PHE A 27 2.60 4.25 20.02
C PHE A 27 1.35 4.53 19.21
N ILE A 28 0.25 3.79 19.39
CA ILE A 28 -1.02 4.00 18.69
C ILE A 28 -2.05 4.56 19.68
N LEU A 29 -2.27 5.87 19.62
CA LEU A 29 -3.24 6.57 20.45
C LEU A 29 -4.66 6.33 19.94
N LYS A 30 -5.55 5.92 20.84
CA LYS A 30 -6.98 5.72 20.58
C LYS A 30 -7.77 6.97 20.93
N GLU A 31 -8.68 7.37 20.04
CA GLU A 31 -9.64 8.45 20.30
C GLU A 31 -10.43 8.16 21.58
N ASP A 32 -10.77 9.22 22.32
CA ASP A 32 -11.50 9.21 23.60
C ASP A 32 -10.82 8.47 24.76
N ASN A 33 -9.66 7.85 24.54
CA ASN A 33 -8.85 7.24 25.59
C ASN A 33 -7.55 8.02 25.81
N GLN A 34 -6.72 8.11 24.76
CA GLN A 34 -5.38 8.72 24.84
C GLN A 34 -5.26 10.01 24.05
N ILE A 35 -6.15 10.25 23.08
CA ILE A 35 -6.16 11.44 22.23
C ILE A 35 -7.59 11.97 22.08
N ILE A 36 -7.75 13.29 22.13
CA ILE A 36 -9.01 14.01 21.91
C ILE A 36 -8.80 15.08 20.83
N PHE A 37 -9.78 15.23 19.96
CA PHE A 37 -9.85 16.28 18.94
C PHE A 37 -10.91 17.30 19.37
N ASP A 38 -10.50 18.56 19.54
CA ASP A 38 -11.37 19.68 19.88
C ASP A 38 -11.17 20.81 18.87
N GLY A 39 -11.96 20.79 17.80
CA GLY A 39 -11.74 21.64 16.63
C GLY A 39 -10.36 21.38 16.00
N ASP A 40 -9.54 22.43 15.91
CA ASP A 40 -8.17 22.32 15.42
C ASP A 40 -7.20 21.78 16.48
N ASP A 41 -7.60 21.73 17.75
CA ASP A 41 -6.75 21.29 18.84
C ASP A 41 -6.73 19.79 18.99
N ILE A 42 -5.53 19.28 19.26
CA ILE A 42 -5.28 17.88 19.53
C ILE A 42 -4.68 17.80 20.92
N LEU A 43 -5.35 17.08 21.82
CA LEU A 43 -4.92 16.87 23.18
C LEU A 43 -4.54 15.40 23.37
N ILE A 44 -3.47 15.14 24.09
CA ILE A 44 -3.07 13.78 24.45
C ILE A 44 -3.03 13.61 25.96
N LYS A 45 -3.32 12.40 26.44
CA LYS A 45 -3.35 12.07 27.86
C LYS A 45 -1.94 11.77 28.38
N ILE A 46 -1.45 12.60 29.30
CA ILE A 46 -0.15 12.47 29.99
C ILE A 46 -0.43 12.48 31.49
N ASP A 47 -0.02 11.44 32.23
CA ASP A 47 -0.27 11.32 33.68
C ASP A 47 -1.73 11.64 34.06
N ASP A 48 -2.67 11.04 33.34
CA ASP A 48 -4.12 11.24 33.45
C ASP A 48 -4.67 12.64 33.13
N LYS A 49 -3.85 13.54 32.55
CA LYS A 49 -4.26 14.89 32.15
C LYS A 49 -4.13 15.09 30.64
N PHE A 50 -5.17 15.65 30.03
CA PHE A 50 -5.13 16.02 28.61
C PHE A 50 -4.30 17.29 28.40
N THR A 51 -3.24 17.17 27.61
CA THR A 51 -2.30 18.22 27.29
C THR A 51 -2.35 18.54 25.80
N LYS A 52 -2.53 19.81 25.46
CA LYS A 52 -2.60 20.30 24.07
C LYS A 52 -1.25 20.20 23.36
N LEU A 53 -1.26 19.62 22.17
CA LEU A 53 -0.10 19.52 21.28
C LEU A 53 0.14 20.83 20.50
N ASN A 54 1.41 21.14 20.30
CA ASN A 54 1.81 22.25 19.43
C ASN A 54 1.74 21.87 17.93
N PRO A 55 1.79 22.82 16.99
CA PRO A 55 1.67 22.51 15.55
C PRO A 55 2.73 21.55 14.98
N LEU A 56 3.95 21.53 15.52
CA LEU A 56 5.00 20.59 15.10
C LEU A 56 4.72 19.17 15.60
N GLU A 57 4.20 19.05 16.81
CA GLU A 57 3.80 17.76 17.41
C GLU A 57 2.61 17.16 16.68
N LYS A 58 1.61 17.96 16.28
CA LYS A 58 0.47 17.48 15.50
C LYS A 58 0.91 16.74 14.23
N LYS A 59 1.98 17.18 13.58
CA LYS A 59 2.53 16.55 12.36
C LYS A 59 3.13 15.15 12.60
N ARG A 60 3.44 14.80 13.85
CA ARG A 60 3.96 13.48 14.23
C ARG A 60 2.85 12.45 14.44
N LEU A 61 1.59 12.88 14.46
CA LEU A 61 0.43 12.01 14.52
C LEU A 61 0.04 11.57 13.12
N LYS A 62 0.09 10.27 12.87
CA LYS A 62 -0.24 9.67 11.57
C LYS A 62 -1.38 8.68 11.75
N LYS A 63 -2.43 8.77 10.93
CA LYS A 63 -3.46 7.73 10.90
C LYS A 63 -2.83 6.39 10.54
N VAL A 64 -3.07 5.37 11.35
CA VAL A 64 -2.53 4.03 11.15
C VAL A 64 -3.65 3.00 11.01
N TYR A 65 -3.43 2.03 10.13
CA TYR A 65 -4.40 1.00 9.76
C TYR A 65 -3.87 -0.40 10.06
N LYS A 66 -4.78 -1.33 10.29
CA LYS A 66 -4.49 -2.77 10.32
C LYS A 66 -4.82 -3.43 8.99
N SER A 67 -4.35 -4.64 8.79
CA SER A 67 -4.59 -5.41 7.56
C SER A 67 -6.08 -5.59 7.22
N ARG A 68 -6.99 -5.51 8.22
CA ARG A 68 -8.44 -5.57 7.99
C ARG A 68 -8.98 -4.45 7.10
N ALA A 69 -8.36 -3.27 7.14
CA ALA A 69 -8.73 -2.12 6.32
C ALA A 69 -8.46 -2.33 4.83
N VAL A 70 -7.55 -3.23 4.46
CA VAL A 70 -7.15 -3.43 3.07
C VAL A 70 -8.31 -4.01 2.24
N LYS A 71 -8.61 -3.34 1.13
CA LYS A 71 -9.60 -3.74 0.11
C LYS A 71 -8.94 -3.75 -1.27
N PRO A 72 -9.55 -4.38 -2.28
CA PRO A 72 -9.07 -4.25 -3.66
C PRO A 72 -8.98 -2.77 -4.02
N TYR A 73 -7.87 -2.36 -4.62
CA TYR A 73 -7.62 -0.98 -5.11
C TYR A 73 -7.56 0.12 -4.05
N GLY A 74 -7.74 -0.19 -2.77
CA GLY A 74 -7.80 0.84 -1.74
C GLY A 74 -7.86 0.30 -0.32
N TYR A 75 -8.44 1.08 0.56
CA TYR A 75 -8.62 0.75 1.96
C TYR A 75 -9.82 1.48 2.56
N LEU A 76 -10.40 0.89 3.61
CA LEU A 76 -11.49 1.51 4.37
C LEU A 76 -10.92 2.55 5.34
N LEU A 77 -11.32 3.81 5.17
CA LEU A 77 -10.87 4.92 6.01
C LEU A 77 -11.41 4.79 7.45
N GLU A 78 -12.61 4.24 7.60
CA GLU A 78 -13.29 4.00 8.86
C GLU A 78 -12.66 2.87 9.69
N GLU A 79 -11.89 1.98 9.06
CA GLU A 79 -11.14 0.90 9.73
C GLU A 79 -9.78 1.38 10.30
N GLN A 80 -9.67 2.69 10.56
CA GLN A 80 -8.53 3.30 11.23
C GLN A 80 -8.33 2.65 12.60
N GLU A 81 -7.09 2.25 12.90
CA GLU A 81 -6.75 1.65 14.19
C GLU A 81 -6.46 2.73 15.24
N GLY A 82 -5.95 3.89 14.85
CA GLY A 82 -5.71 5.02 15.77
C GLY A 82 -4.72 6.03 15.16
N TYR A 83 -4.05 6.78 16.03
CA TYR A 83 -3.02 7.75 15.65
C TYR A 83 -1.66 7.29 16.13
N LEU A 84 -0.82 6.95 15.17
CA LEU A 84 0.57 6.59 15.40
C LEU A 84 1.37 7.83 15.80
N LEU A 85 2.10 7.73 16.92
CA LEU A 85 3.22 8.60 17.25
C LEU A 85 4.43 8.19 16.41
N PHE A 86 4.82 9.02 15.45
CA PHE A 86 5.89 8.67 14.52
C PHE A 86 7.02 9.69 14.50
N PHE A 87 8.21 9.26 14.93
CA PHE A 87 9.44 10.03 14.88
C PHE A 87 10.38 9.44 13.83
N ASN A 88 10.87 10.28 12.92
CA ASN A 88 11.89 9.86 11.96
C ASN A 88 13.24 9.75 12.63
N LYS A 89 13.83 8.56 12.64
CA LYS A 89 15.19 8.39 13.15
C LYS A 89 16.22 9.18 12.32
N SER A 90 16.03 9.33 11.01
CA SER A 90 16.97 10.02 10.13
C SER A 90 17.06 11.53 10.36
N GLU A 91 16.03 12.14 10.96
CA GLU A 91 16.09 13.54 11.36
C GLU A 91 17.07 13.81 12.53
N PHE A 92 17.53 12.74 13.19
CA PHE A 92 18.41 12.80 14.35
C PHE A 92 19.67 11.94 14.22
N GLU A 93 19.95 11.39 13.03
CA GLU A 93 21.08 10.47 12.78
C GLU A 93 22.46 11.09 13.02
N GLN A 94 22.58 12.43 12.92
CA GLN A 94 23.83 13.16 13.11
C GLN A 94 24.09 13.60 14.56
N SER A 95 23.16 13.32 15.48
CA SER A 95 23.29 13.71 16.89
C SER A 95 23.74 12.51 17.73
N ASP A 96 24.66 12.74 18.65
CA ASP A 96 24.97 11.76 19.70
C ASP A 96 23.71 11.44 20.51
N ILE A 97 23.63 10.24 21.08
CA ILE A 97 22.43 9.72 21.75
C ILE A 97 21.87 10.70 22.80
N GLY A 98 22.75 11.28 23.65
CA GLY A 98 22.32 12.23 24.68
C GLY A 98 21.83 13.57 24.12
N GLU A 99 22.44 14.06 23.04
CA GLU A 99 22.03 15.30 22.38
C GLU A 99 20.70 15.13 21.63
N ARG A 100 20.47 13.94 21.09
CA ARG A 100 19.24 13.58 20.38
C ARG A 100 18.01 13.68 21.29
N ASP A 101 18.07 13.10 22.48
CA ASP A 101 16.93 13.10 23.40
C ASP A 101 16.61 14.53 23.87
N ILE A 102 17.63 15.35 24.13
CA ILE A 102 17.48 16.77 24.45
C ILE A 102 16.81 17.50 23.29
N LYS A 103 17.25 17.26 22.06
CA LYS A 103 16.69 17.87 20.85
C LYS A 103 15.23 17.47 20.63
N ILE A 104 14.89 16.19 20.81
CA ILE A 104 13.50 15.69 20.71
C ILE A 104 12.63 16.33 21.78
N SER A 105 13.06 16.33 23.05
CA SER A 105 12.32 16.97 24.15
C SER A 105 12.11 18.48 23.93
N LYS A 106 13.04 19.16 23.24
CA LYS A 106 12.91 20.58 22.91
C LYS A 106 11.91 20.84 21.78
N LEU A 107 11.92 20.02 20.73
CA LEU A 107 11.04 20.18 19.56
C LEU A 107 9.62 19.66 19.81
N TYR A 108 9.50 18.57 20.58
CA TYR A 108 8.25 17.84 20.83
C TYR A 108 8.04 17.63 22.34
N PRO A 109 7.89 18.72 23.13
CA PRO A 109 7.91 18.65 24.59
C PRO A 109 6.79 17.80 25.19
N ASN A 110 5.57 17.85 24.64
CA ASN A 110 4.43 17.09 25.15
C ASN A 110 4.48 15.63 24.69
N LEU A 111 4.81 15.36 23.43
CA LEU A 111 5.00 13.98 22.96
C LEU A 111 6.18 13.30 23.66
N SER A 112 7.24 14.05 23.95
CA SER A 112 8.39 13.54 24.70
C SER A 112 8.01 13.20 26.14
N LYS A 113 7.23 14.05 26.82
CA LYS A 113 6.67 13.74 28.14
C LYS A 113 5.79 12.50 28.11
N TYR A 114 4.91 12.38 27.12
CA TYR A 114 4.06 11.21 26.94
C TYR A 114 4.86 9.91 26.84
N LEU A 115 5.90 9.85 25.99
CA LEU A 115 6.69 8.62 25.85
C LEU A 115 7.55 8.35 27.10
N LYS A 116 8.03 9.40 27.78
CA LYS A 116 8.84 9.26 29.00
C LYS A 116 8.09 8.62 30.17
N GLN A 117 6.76 8.76 30.24
CA GLN A 117 5.96 8.06 31.26
C GLN A 117 6.04 6.52 31.12
N PHE A 118 6.44 6.02 29.94
CA PHE A 118 6.63 4.59 29.65
C PHE A 118 8.11 4.22 29.42
N GLU A 119 9.08 5.09 29.74
CA GLU A 119 10.48 4.95 29.33
C GLU A 119 11.10 3.61 29.76
N GLN A 120 10.88 3.21 31.00
CA GLN A 120 11.41 1.95 31.54
C GLN A 120 10.88 0.74 30.74
N GLU A 121 9.56 0.65 30.55
CA GLU A 121 8.91 -0.44 29.82
C GLU A 121 9.39 -0.52 28.36
N LEU A 122 9.55 0.64 27.70
CA LEU A 122 10.03 0.71 26.34
C LEU A 122 11.50 0.27 26.22
N LYS A 123 12.36 0.69 27.16
CA LYS A 123 13.77 0.27 27.24
C LYS A 123 13.90 -1.23 27.44
N GLU A 124 13.19 -1.78 28.42
CA GLU A 124 13.17 -3.22 28.69
C GLU A 124 12.71 -4.01 27.44
N THR A 125 11.68 -3.52 26.73
CA THR A 125 11.20 -4.15 25.50
C THR A 125 12.27 -4.17 24.39
N LEU A 126 13.02 -3.08 24.25
CA LEU A 126 14.13 -2.98 23.27
C LEU A 126 15.30 -3.88 23.64
N GLU A 127 15.71 -3.90 24.91
CA GLU A 127 16.80 -4.76 25.42
C GLU A 127 16.48 -6.24 25.23
N ASN A 128 15.26 -6.66 25.59
CA ASN A 128 14.77 -8.02 25.39
C ASN A 128 14.79 -8.44 23.91
N ALA A 129 14.74 -7.47 23.01
CA ALA A 129 14.78 -7.70 21.59
C ALA A 129 16.17 -7.49 20.95
N ASN A 130 17.21 -7.31 21.77
CA ASN A 130 18.59 -7.02 21.39
C ASN A 130 18.73 -5.79 20.49
N GLU A 131 17.97 -4.73 20.79
CA GLU A 131 18.03 -3.43 20.12
C GLU A 131 18.54 -2.35 21.08
N ASN A 132 18.95 -1.19 20.55
CA ASN A 132 19.48 -0.10 21.36
C ASN A 132 18.37 0.50 22.25
N CYS A 133 18.47 0.33 23.57
CA CYS A 133 17.49 0.83 24.54
C CYS A 133 17.26 2.35 24.46
N TYR A 134 18.25 3.12 23.99
CA TYR A 134 18.13 4.57 23.84
C TYR A 134 17.33 5.01 22.59
N ASP A 135 16.86 4.07 21.76
CA ASP A 135 16.02 4.37 20.60
C ASP A 135 14.51 4.33 20.92
N PHE A 136 14.12 4.48 22.19
CA PHE A 136 12.73 4.35 22.64
C PHE A 136 11.74 5.39 22.08
N TYR A 137 12.22 6.40 21.34
CA TYR A 137 11.39 7.33 20.57
C TYR A 137 10.94 6.79 19.21
N PHE A 138 11.61 5.76 18.69
CA PHE A 138 11.50 5.36 17.30
C PHE A 138 10.79 4.02 17.14
N PRO A 139 10.11 3.78 16.00
CA PRO A 139 9.70 2.43 15.63
C PRO A 139 10.92 1.50 15.55
N ARG A 140 10.75 0.23 15.93
CA ARG A 140 11.85 -0.75 15.96
C ARG A 140 12.39 -1.05 14.58
N ARG A 141 11.51 -1.33 13.60
CA ARG A 141 11.87 -1.78 12.25
C ARG A 141 10.85 -1.35 11.20
N GLY A 142 11.30 -1.32 9.94
CA GLY A 142 10.42 -1.08 8.78
C GLY A 142 10.61 0.26 8.08
N SER A 143 11.61 1.06 8.49
CA SER A 143 11.91 2.35 7.86
C SER A 143 12.88 2.26 6.69
N HIS A 144 13.51 1.12 6.39
CA HIS A 144 14.52 1.07 5.32
C HIS A 144 14.39 -0.15 4.41
N ILE A 145 14.73 0.05 3.13
CA ILE A 145 14.95 -1.02 2.15
C ILE A 145 16.32 -0.91 1.52
N ARG A 146 16.91 -2.02 1.12
CA ARG A 146 18.06 -1.99 0.22
C ARG A 146 17.55 -1.75 -1.18
N GLN A 147 18.07 -0.72 -1.86
CA GLN A 147 18.01 -0.69 -3.31
C GLN A 147 18.98 -1.76 -3.86
N ASP A 148 19.09 -1.92 -5.18
CA ASP A 148 20.05 -2.87 -5.79
C ASP A 148 21.41 -2.88 -5.05
N ARG A 149 22.15 -4.00 -5.10
CA ARG A 149 23.31 -4.29 -4.22
C ARG A 149 24.28 -3.09 -4.06
N ASP A 150 24.42 -2.26 -5.08
CA ASP A 150 25.37 -1.15 -5.17
C ASP A 150 24.77 0.24 -4.82
N LYS A 151 23.45 0.37 -4.59
CA LYS A 151 22.74 1.65 -4.39
C LYS A 151 22.41 1.99 -2.93
N GLY A 152 22.80 1.14 -1.98
CA GLY A 152 22.65 1.41 -0.54
C GLY A 152 21.24 1.18 0.01
N LEU A 153 20.95 1.82 1.15
CA LEU A 153 19.66 1.75 1.85
C LEU A 153 18.83 3.02 1.57
N VAL A 154 17.53 2.85 1.37
CA VAL A 154 16.56 3.94 1.21
C VAL A 154 15.65 3.99 2.41
N ASN A 155 15.49 5.18 2.98
CA ASN A 155 14.49 5.46 4.00
C ASN A 155 13.08 5.48 3.35
N LEU A 156 12.20 4.63 3.85
CA LEU A 156 10.81 4.48 3.44
C LEU A 156 9.90 5.55 4.05
N GLU A 157 10.32 6.26 5.09
CA GLU A 157 9.49 7.25 5.77
C GLU A 157 8.94 8.35 4.86
N PRO A 158 9.78 9.07 4.07
CA PRO A 158 9.27 10.04 3.12
C PRO A 158 8.27 9.43 2.13
N LEU A 159 8.40 8.13 1.85
CA LEU A 159 7.52 7.38 0.95
C LEU A 159 6.20 6.99 1.59
N TYR A 160 6.13 6.81 2.92
CA TYR A 160 4.87 6.58 3.63
C TYR A 160 3.96 7.82 3.61
N ASP A 161 4.54 9.02 3.56
CA ASP A 161 3.79 10.28 3.46
C ASP A 161 3.47 10.68 2.02
N ASN A 162 4.42 10.55 1.09
CA ASN A 162 4.36 11.29 -0.18
C ASN A 162 4.49 10.42 -1.43
N SER A 163 4.33 9.11 -1.33
CA SER A 163 4.50 8.22 -2.49
C SER A 163 3.32 7.27 -2.66
N PRO A 164 2.88 7.07 -3.91
CA PRO A 164 1.96 6.01 -4.24
C PRO A 164 2.51 4.65 -3.82
N LYS A 165 1.67 3.81 -3.21
CA LYS A 165 2.11 2.50 -2.72
C LYS A 165 1.03 1.43 -2.82
N ILE A 166 1.46 0.22 -3.13
CA ILE A 166 0.63 -0.99 -3.12
C ILE A 166 0.89 -1.72 -1.81
N PHE A 167 -0.18 -2.18 -1.16
CA PHE A 167 -0.12 -2.93 0.08
C PHE A 167 -1.13 -4.06 0.12
N PHE A 168 -0.89 -5.06 0.97
CA PHE A 168 -1.73 -6.25 1.07
C PHE A 168 -1.57 -6.95 2.41
N LYS A 169 -2.55 -7.79 2.78
CA LYS A 169 -2.55 -8.49 4.08
C LYS A 169 -1.46 -9.57 4.12
N PHE A 170 -0.78 -9.72 5.26
CA PHE A 170 0.17 -10.81 5.48
C PHE A 170 -0.50 -12.20 5.46
N ILE A 171 -1.71 -12.29 6.02
CA ILE A 171 -2.51 -13.51 6.09
C ILE A 171 -3.81 -13.22 5.34
N SER A 172 -3.99 -13.82 4.17
CA SER A 172 -5.23 -13.69 3.41
C SER A 172 -5.33 -14.75 2.32
N LYS A 173 -6.38 -15.57 2.41
CA LYS A 173 -6.76 -16.57 1.40
C LYS A 173 -7.09 -15.95 0.04
N GLU A 174 -7.43 -14.67 0.03
CA GLU A 174 -7.87 -13.92 -1.15
C GLU A 174 -6.76 -13.02 -1.68
N ASN A 175 -6.66 -12.96 -3.00
CA ASN A 175 -5.67 -12.16 -3.73
C ASN A 175 -6.06 -10.67 -3.79
N ILE A 176 -5.96 -9.97 -2.65
CA ILE A 176 -6.34 -8.57 -2.52
C ILE A 176 -5.11 -7.69 -2.33
N PHE A 177 -4.98 -6.68 -3.19
CA PHE A 177 -4.00 -5.61 -3.07
C PHE A 177 -4.70 -4.26 -3.05
N GLY A 178 -4.44 -3.50 -1.99
CA GLY A 178 -4.89 -2.12 -1.82
C GLY A 178 -3.85 -1.12 -2.30
N TYR A 179 -4.26 0.14 -2.35
CA TYR A 179 -3.46 1.23 -2.86
C TYR A 179 -3.76 2.55 -2.15
N ALA A 180 -2.74 3.37 -2.00
CA ALA A 180 -2.86 4.75 -1.56
C ALA A 180 -1.97 5.64 -2.43
N LEU A 181 -2.47 6.83 -2.75
CA LEU A 181 -1.74 7.84 -3.54
C LEU A 181 -0.64 8.51 -2.69
N ASP A 182 -0.93 8.75 -1.43
CA ASP A 182 -0.10 9.53 -0.52
C ASP A 182 -0.05 8.86 0.86
N GLN A 183 -0.64 9.41 1.91
CA GLN A 183 -0.42 8.97 3.28
C GLN A 183 -1.11 7.64 3.59
N TYR A 184 -0.32 6.62 3.91
CA TYR A 184 -0.85 5.35 4.43
C TYR A 184 0.17 4.65 5.32
N TYR A 185 -0.14 4.55 6.61
CA TYR A 185 0.65 3.83 7.60
C TYR A 185 -0.11 2.59 8.02
N ALA A 186 0.60 1.47 8.13
CA ALA A 186 0.00 0.25 8.65
C ALA A 186 0.95 -0.49 9.57
N THR A 187 0.36 -1.28 10.47
CA THR A 187 1.08 -2.17 11.38
C THR A 187 1.69 -3.36 10.63
N SER A 188 2.47 -4.16 11.36
CA SER A 188 3.29 -5.24 10.80
C SER A 188 2.51 -6.39 10.13
N ASP A 189 1.19 -6.45 10.33
CA ASP A 189 0.27 -7.40 9.69
C ASP A 189 -0.09 -7.03 8.24
N THR A 190 0.29 -5.84 7.80
CA THR A 190 0.21 -5.39 6.41
C THR A 190 1.58 -5.45 5.76
N TYR A 191 1.63 -5.86 4.50
CA TYR A 191 2.80 -5.84 3.65
C TYR A 191 2.73 -4.70 2.64
N PHE A 192 3.87 -4.09 2.36
CA PHE A 192 4.07 -3.06 1.36
C PHE A 192 4.97 -3.57 0.25
N LEU A 193 4.65 -3.15 -0.97
CA LEU A 193 5.45 -3.42 -2.17
C LEU A 193 6.29 -2.18 -2.52
N TRP A 194 7.59 -2.25 -2.27
CA TRP A 194 8.50 -1.12 -2.53
C TRP A 194 9.43 -1.40 -3.69
N SER A 195 9.56 -0.42 -4.59
CA SER A 195 10.41 -0.61 -5.76
C SER A 195 11.89 -0.61 -5.41
N LYS A 196 12.64 -1.58 -5.96
CA LYS A 196 14.11 -1.67 -5.85
C LYS A 196 14.81 -0.78 -6.87
N LYS A 197 14.14 -0.55 -8.01
CA LYS A 197 14.63 0.17 -9.18
C LYS A 197 13.46 0.86 -9.90
N PRO A 198 13.67 1.82 -10.80
CA PRO A 198 12.59 2.36 -11.63
C PRO A 198 11.83 1.22 -12.33
N THR A 199 10.50 1.23 -12.24
CA THR A 199 9.66 0.21 -12.88
C THR A 199 9.41 0.59 -14.33
N GLU A 200 9.39 -0.40 -15.22
CA GLU A 200 9.01 -0.21 -16.62
C GLU A 200 7.49 -0.13 -16.82
N PHE A 201 6.73 -0.53 -15.81
CA PHE A 201 5.27 -0.53 -15.83
C PHE A 201 4.71 0.57 -14.92
N PRO A 202 3.60 1.20 -15.33
CA PRO A 202 2.84 2.10 -14.48
C PRO A 202 2.27 1.37 -13.25
N LEU A 203 2.24 2.05 -12.11
CA LEU A 203 1.85 1.43 -10.84
C LEU A 203 0.38 1.00 -10.82
N LEU A 204 -0.52 1.76 -11.47
CA LEU A 204 -1.93 1.40 -11.60
C LEU A 204 -2.13 0.15 -12.48
N PHE A 205 -1.37 0.01 -13.57
CA PHE A 205 -1.39 -1.22 -14.36
C PHE A 205 -0.96 -2.43 -13.52
N LEU A 206 0.11 -2.28 -12.72
CA LEU A 206 0.56 -3.33 -11.82
C LEU A 206 -0.51 -3.67 -10.76
N LEU A 207 -1.16 -2.66 -10.18
CA LEU A 207 -2.23 -2.85 -9.19
C LEU A 207 -3.39 -3.66 -9.77
N ALA A 208 -3.85 -3.34 -10.97
CA ALA A 208 -4.87 -4.13 -11.67
C ALA A 208 -4.39 -5.55 -11.98
N TYR A 209 -3.15 -5.70 -12.45
CA TYR A 209 -2.58 -7.02 -12.71
C TYR A 209 -2.57 -7.87 -11.44
N LEU A 210 -2.11 -7.31 -10.33
CA LEU A 210 -2.05 -7.99 -9.04
C LEU A 210 -3.42 -8.37 -8.48
N ASN A 211 -4.48 -7.60 -8.77
CA ASN A 211 -5.87 -7.94 -8.40
C ASN A 211 -6.62 -8.76 -9.47
N SER A 212 -5.97 -9.11 -10.60
CA SER A 212 -6.64 -9.81 -11.71
C SER A 212 -6.98 -11.27 -11.40
N SER A 213 -7.88 -11.83 -12.20
CA SER A 213 -8.18 -13.27 -12.22
C SER A 213 -6.95 -14.12 -12.55
N ILE A 214 -6.07 -13.63 -13.44
CA ILE A 214 -4.81 -14.30 -13.82
C ILE A 214 -3.90 -14.49 -12.62
N VAL A 215 -3.65 -13.42 -11.85
CA VAL A 215 -2.81 -13.52 -10.66
C VAL A 215 -3.51 -14.35 -9.58
N SER A 216 -4.83 -14.24 -9.46
CA SER A 216 -5.61 -15.10 -8.55
C SER A 216 -5.45 -16.60 -8.87
N PHE A 217 -5.44 -16.98 -10.15
CA PHE A 217 -5.12 -18.33 -10.60
C PHE A 217 -3.67 -18.74 -10.24
N ILE A 218 -2.70 -17.84 -10.40
CA ILE A 218 -1.31 -18.09 -10.01
C ILE A 218 -1.17 -18.29 -8.48
N PHE A 219 -1.89 -17.51 -7.69
CA PHE A 219 -1.90 -17.64 -6.23
C PHE A 219 -2.43 -18.99 -5.77
N LYS A 220 -3.51 -19.45 -6.40
CA LYS A 220 -4.09 -20.77 -6.13
C LYS A 220 -3.14 -21.88 -6.55
N SER A 221 -2.65 -21.84 -7.79
CA SER A 221 -1.75 -22.87 -8.33
C SER A 221 -0.42 -23.01 -7.61
N LYS A 222 0.14 -21.91 -7.09
CA LYS A 222 1.39 -21.93 -6.32
C LYS A 222 1.19 -22.02 -4.81
N SER A 223 -0.05 -22.24 -4.33
CA SER A 223 -0.37 -22.31 -2.89
C SER A 223 0.13 -21.11 -2.08
N LEU A 224 -0.05 -19.90 -2.62
CA LEU A 224 0.41 -18.64 -2.01
C LEU A 224 -0.61 -18.05 -0.99
N ALA A 225 -1.76 -18.69 -0.79
CA ALA A 225 -2.94 -18.09 -0.20
C ALA A 225 -2.96 -18.00 1.35
N VAL A 226 -2.45 -18.96 2.12
CA VAL A 226 -2.78 -18.96 3.57
C VAL A 226 -1.85 -18.07 4.39
N LYS A 227 -0.53 -18.25 4.27
CA LYS A 227 0.48 -17.42 4.94
C LYS A 227 1.47 -16.93 3.90
N ARG A 228 1.41 -15.64 3.60
CA ARG A 228 2.21 -15.05 2.53
C ARG A 228 3.65 -14.92 2.97
N SER A 229 4.48 -15.90 2.63
CA SER A 229 5.93 -15.73 2.70
C SER A 229 6.34 -14.69 1.64
N LYS A 230 7.07 -13.65 2.07
CA LYS A 230 7.58 -12.61 1.19
C LYS A 230 8.32 -13.21 0.00
N THR A 231 9.25 -14.12 0.28
CA THR A 231 10.05 -14.83 -0.72
C THR A 231 9.19 -15.66 -1.67
N LYS A 232 8.12 -16.29 -1.18
CA LYS A 232 7.20 -17.05 -2.04
C LYS A 232 6.42 -16.14 -3.00
N ILE A 233 6.04 -14.94 -2.58
CA ILE A 233 5.36 -13.97 -3.45
C ILE A 233 6.34 -13.34 -4.43
N GLU A 234 7.48 -12.86 -3.92
CA GLU A 234 8.57 -12.29 -4.72
C GLU A 234 8.99 -13.23 -5.85
N ASN A 235 9.10 -14.54 -5.57
CA ASN A 235 9.51 -15.53 -6.58
C ASN A 235 8.32 -16.25 -7.25
N GLY A 236 7.09 -15.98 -6.80
CA GLY A 236 5.89 -16.72 -7.19
C GLY A 236 5.09 -16.00 -8.26
N ILE A 237 5.07 -14.66 -8.25
CA ILE A 237 4.28 -13.87 -9.17
C ILE A 237 5.16 -13.46 -10.37
N PRO A 238 4.88 -13.95 -11.58
CA PRO A 238 5.51 -13.45 -12.78
C PRO A 238 5.01 -12.03 -13.08
N LEU A 239 5.89 -11.18 -13.58
CA LEU A 239 5.54 -9.86 -14.09
C LEU A 239 5.56 -9.86 -15.61
N PRO A 240 4.62 -9.16 -16.26
CA PRO A 240 4.60 -9.05 -17.70
C PRO A 240 5.83 -8.29 -18.20
N ALA A 241 6.44 -8.79 -19.27
CA ALA A 241 7.56 -8.12 -19.93
C ALA A 241 7.00 -6.98 -20.80
N PHE A 242 6.93 -5.78 -20.23
CA PHE A 242 6.32 -4.60 -20.88
C PHE A 242 6.91 -4.29 -22.26
N SER A 243 8.22 -4.53 -22.43
CA SER A 243 8.93 -4.43 -23.71
C SER A 243 8.38 -5.31 -24.83
N LYS A 244 7.52 -6.31 -24.54
CA LYS A 244 6.84 -7.14 -25.54
C LYS A 244 5.55 -6.52 -26.07
N PHE A 245 4.97 -5.53 -25.39
CA PHE A 245 3.75 -4.85 -25.80
C PHE A 245 4.07 -3.69 -26.74
N LYS A 246 4.46 -4.00 -27.99
CA LYS A 246 4.95 -2.96 -28.93
C LYS A 246 3.88 -2.36 -29.84
N THR A 247 2.73 -3.01 -30.00
CA THR A 247 1.70 -2.54 -30.94
C THR A 247 0.89 -1.40 -30.33
N LYS A 248 0.37 -0.50 -31.18
CA LYS A 248 -0.51 0.60 -30.75
C LYS A 248 -1.73 0.09 -29.99
N GLU A 249 -2.32 -1.01 -30.47
CA GLU A 249 -3.43 -1.68 -29.82
C GLU A 249 -3.10 -2.13 -28.39
N LYS A 250 -2.00 -2.86 -28.19
CA LYS A 250 -1.59 -3.31 -26.84
C LYS A 250 -1.30 -2.14 -25.90
N HIS A 251 -0.71 -1.05 -26.39
CA HIS A 251 -0.56 0.18 -25.60
C HIS A 251 -1.91 0.79 -25.22
N SER A 252 -2.87 0.85 -26.15
CA SER A 252 -4.20 1.40 -25.85
C SER A 252 -4.99 0.56 -24.84
N ILE A 253 -4.80 -0.76 -24.83
CA ILE A 253 -5.34 -1.65 -23.79
C ILE A 253 -4.71 -1.32 -22.42
N ILE A 254 -3.38 -1.16 -22.37
CA ILE A 254 -2.66 -0.80 -21.14
C ILE A 254 -3.10 0.56 -20.59
N GLU A 255 -3.29 1.55 -21.45
CA GLU A 255 -3.82 2.87 -21.09
C GLU A 255 -5.24 2.75 -20.52
N LEU A 256 -6.11 1.98 -21.18
CA LEU A 256 -7.47 1.76 -20.71
C LEU A 256 -7.50 1.03 -19.35
N ILE A 257 -6.67 0.00 -19.15
CA ILE A 257 -6.55 -0.68 -17.86
C ILE A 257 -6.18 0.31 -16.76
N GLN A 258 -5.19 1.18 -17.00
CA GLN A 258 -4.79 2.18 -16.01
C GLN A 258 -5.91 3.14 -15.66
N LEU A 259 -6.63 3.65 -16.67
CA LEU A 259 -7.73 4.58 -16.49
C LEU A 259 -8.89 3.98 -15.69
N LEU A 260 -9.26 2.73 -16.00
CA LEU A 260 -10.27 2.00 -15.24
C LEU A 260 -9.81 1.67 -13.82
N THR A 261 -8.52 1.40 -13.64
CA THR A 261 -7.93 1.17 -12.32
C THR A 261 -7.92 2.43 -11.47
N GLU A 262 -7.66 3.58 -12.09
CA GLU A 262 -7.73 4.88 -11.42
C GLU A 262 -9.15 5.13 -10.87
N TRP A 263 -10.18 4.85 -11.68
CA TRP A 263 -11.56 4.93 -11.23
C TRP A 263 -11.83 3.99 -10.05
N LEU A 264 -11.36 2.73 -10.11
CA LEU A 264 -11.51 1.78 -9.00
C LEU A 264 -10.83 2.28 -7.72
N VAL A 265 -9.65 2.90 -7.81
CA VAL A 265 -8.97 3.50 -6.65
C VAL A 265 -9.81 4.62 -6.04
N TYR A 266 -10.33 5.55 -6.85
CA TYR A 266 -11.17 6.65 -6.35
C TYR A 266 -12.49 6.16 -5.76
N SER A 267 -13.09 5.11 -6.35
CA SER A 267 -14.33 4.51 -5.84
C SER A 267 -14.21 3.93 -4.42
N VAL A 268 -12.98 3.57 -4.00
CA VAL A 268 -12.73 2.97 -2.68
C VAL A 268 -12.23 3.98 -1.65
N ASN A 269 -11.30 4.86 -2.01
CA ASN A 269 -10.60 5.71 -1.04
C ASN A 269 -11.30 7.05 -0.77
N THR A 270 -11.62 7.80 -1.83
CA THR A 270 -12.26 9.12 -1.73
C THR A 270 -12.86 9.46 -3.08
N PHE A 271 -14.19 9.49 -3.15
CA PHE A 271 -14.93 9.69 -4.39
C PHE A 271 -15.39 11.15 -4.51
N LYS A 272 -14.95 11.88 -5.55
CA LYS A 272 -15.57 13.15 -5.93
C LYS A 272 -16.17 13.02 -7.32
N GLU A 273 -17.34 13.62 -7.52
CA GLU A 273 -18.02 13.64 -8.83
C GLU A 273 -17.12 14.23 -9.94
N SER A 274 -16.27 15.20 -9.60
CA SER A 274 -15.29 15.79 -10.53
C SER A 274 -14.29 14.77 -11.09
N ASP A 275 -13.91 13.78 -10.29
CA ASP A 275 -12.91 12.78 -10.68
C ASP A 275 -13.52 11.81 -11.71
N VAL A 276 -14.80 11.46 -11.54
CA VAL A 276 -15.56 10.63 -12.49
C VAL A 276 -15.69 11.33 -13.83
N TYR A 277 -16.05 12.62 -13.84
CA TYR A 277 -16.18 13.39 -15.08
C TYR A 277 -14.87 13.43 -15.88
N LEU A 278 -13.74 13.65 -15.18
CA LEU A 278 -12.42 13.66 -15.81
C LEU A 278 -12.09 12.31 -16.46
N ILE A 279 -12.32 11.21 -15.74
CA ILE A 279 -12.08 9.85 -16.24
C ILE A 279 -12.98 9.54 -17.44
N ILE A 280 -14.26 9.92 -17.38
CA ILE A 280 -15.19 9.75 -18.50
C ILE A 280 -14.67 10.49 -19.72
N SER A 281 -14.25 11.76 -19.59
CA SER A 281 -13.69 12.52 -20.70
C SER A 281 -12.45 11.84 -21.32
N GLN A 282 -11.57 11.27 -20.49
CA GLN A 282 -10.42 10.51 -20.96
C GLN A 282 -10.84 9.21 -21.68
N LEU A 283 -11.89 8.51 -21.20
CA LEU A 283 -12.45 7.34 -21.87
C LEU A 283 -12.99 7.67 -23.26
N GLU A 284 -13.57 8.86 -23.46
CA GLU A 284 -14.02 9.30 -24.78
C GLU A 284 -12.88 9.44 -25.79
N SER A 285 -11.69 9.79 -25.31
CA SER A 285 -10.48 9.92 -26.12
C SER A 285 -9.69 8.60 -26.29
N SER A 286 -10.10 7.51 -25.63
CA SER A 286 -9.38 6.23 -25.67
C SER A 286 -9.39 5.60 -27.07
N TYR A 287 -8.21 5.38 -27.63
CA TYR A 287 -8.04 4.75 -28.94
C TYR A 287 -8.68 3.35 -29.02
N TYR A 288 -8.61 2.58 -27.93
CA TYR A 288 -9.18 1.24 -27.87
C TYR A 288 -10.71 1.25 -28.03
N LEU A 289 -11.39 2.25 -27.44
CA LEU A 289 -12.84 2.37 -27.42
C LEU A 289 -13.41 3.10 -28.66
N GLN A 290 -12.55 3.62 -29.54
CA GLN A 290 -12.98 4.35 -30.75
C GLN A 290 -13.28 3.45 -31.96
N THR A 291 -13.04 2.14 -31.87
CA THR A 291 -13.44 1.21 -32.93
C THR A 291 -14.93 0.91 -32.85
N ALA A 292 -15.59 0.74 -34.00
CA ALA A 292 -17.03 0.47 -34.06
C ALA A 292 -17.45 -0.77 -33.24
N GLU A 293 -16.57 -1.77 -33.16
CA GLU A 293 -16.75 -3.00 -32.37
C GLU A 293 -16.78 -2.72 -30.85
N ASN A 294 -16.09 -1.68 -30.39
CA ASN A 294 -15.90 -1.39 -28.97
C ASN A 294 -16.79 -0.26 -28.42
N LEU A 295 -17.58 0.41 -29.26
CA LEU A 295 -18.50 1.49 -28.83
C LEU A 295 -19.51 0.99 -27.78
N THR A 296 -20.01 -0.24 -27.93
CA THR A 296 -20.95 -0.82 -26.96
C THR A 296 -20.31 -1.06 -25.58
N TYR A 297 -19.00 -1.32 -25.52
CA TYR A 297 -18.29 -1.43 -24.26
C TYR A 297 -18.14 -0.07 -23.59
N LYS A 298 -17.87 0.99 -24.35
CA LYS A 298 -17.73 2.35 -23.82
C LYS A 298 -18.99 2.76 -23.05
N ASP A 299 -20.16 2.62 -23.64
CA ASP A 299 -21.43 3.03 -22.99
C ASP A 299 -21.69 2.23 -21.71
N ARG A 300 -21.37 0.93 -21.71
CA ARG A 300 -21.51 0.07 -20.52
C ARG A 300 -20.51 0.43 -19.43
N ILE A 301 -19.26 0.78 -19.78
CA ILE A 301 -18.25 1.25 -18.83
C ILE A 301 -18.73 2.55 -18.18
N ILE A 302 -19.17 3.53 -18.97
CA ILE A 302 -19.66 4.82 -18.46
C ILE A 302 -20.86 4.60 -17.53
N LYS A 303 -21.81 3.75 -17.94
CA LYS A 303 -22.94 3.39 -17.10
C LYS A 303 -22.49 2.74 -15.78
N ALA A 304 -21.62 1.76 -15.83
CA ALA A 304 -21.09 1.09 -14.64
C ALA A 304 -20.36 2.07 -13.71
N MET A 305 -19.62 3.05 -14.26
CA MET A 305 -18.99 4.09 -13.46
C MET A 305 -20.01 4.98 -12.74
N ASN A 306 -21.08 5.39 -13.41
CA ASN A 306 -22.14 6.19 -12.81
C ASN A 306 -22.94 5.40 -11.76
N ASP A 307 -23.14 4.10 -12.00
CA ASP A 307 -23.86 3.19 -11.10
C ASP A 307 -22.96 2.66 -9.95
N ASN A 308 -21.68 3.06 -9.89
CA ASN A 308 -20.66 2.55 -8.96
C ASN A 308 -20.48 1.02 -9.00
N ASP A 309 -20.65 0.41 -10.17
CA ASP A 309 -20.47 -1.04 -10.37
C ASP A 309 -18.98 -1.40 -10.57
N ALA A 310 -18.25 -1.40 -9.46
CA ALA A 310 -16.83 -1.79 -9.44
C ALA A 310 -16.59 -3.23 -9.90
N LYS A 311 -17.58 -4.11 -9.75
CA LYS A 311 -17.47 -5.51 -10.18
C LYS A 311 -17.42 -5.60 -11.70
N TYR A 312 -18.33 -4.90 -12.39
CA TYR A 312 -18.32 -4.86 -13.85
C TYR A 312 -17.00 -4.30 -14.40
N ILE A 313 -16.50 -3.20 -13.82
CA ILE A 313 -15.22 -2.59 -14.24
C ILE A 313 -14.05 -3.56 -14.03
N GLN A 314 -14.02 -4.28 -12.90
CA GLN A 314 -13.02 -5.31 -12.65
C GLN A 314 -13.09 -6.47 -13.66
N GLU A 315 -14.29 -6.96 -13.98
CA GLU A 315 -14.49 -8.01 -14.98
C GLU A 315 -14.00 -7.54 -16.36
N PHE A 316 -14.30 -6.31 -16.74
CA PHE A 316 -13.81 -5.73 -17.99
C PHE A 316 -12.28 -5.62 -18.03
N ILE A 317 -11.64 -5.20 -16.94
CA ILE A 317 -10.16 -5.19 -16.82
C ILE A 317 -9.58 -6.60 -17.00
N ASN A 318 -10.21 -7.64 -16.43
CA ASN A 318 -9.75 -9.02 -16.61
C ASN A 318 -9.81 -9.44 -18.09
N ASN A 319 -10.87 -9.06 -18.80
CA ASN A 319 -11.02 -9.35 -20.23
C ASN A 319 -9.93 -8.66 -21.06
N LEU A 320 -9.62 -7.41 -20.73
CA LEU A 320 -8.50 -6.68 -21.33
C LEU A 320 -7.15 -7.39 -21.08
N PHE A 321 -6.93 -7.95 -19.88
CA PHE A 321 -5.73 -8.75 -19.63
C PHE A 321 -5.69 -10.04 -20.46
N TYR A 322 -6.79 -10.76 -20.58
CA TYR A 322 -6.85 -11.97 -21.42
C TYR A 322 -6.51 -11.65 -22.87
N GLN A 323 -7.06 -10.56 -23.41
CA GLN A 323 -6.72 -10.07 -24.75
C GLN A 323 -5.25 -9.65 -24.86
N LEU A 324 -4.75 -8.86 -23.90
CA LEU A 324 -3.37 -8.36 -23.90
C LEU A 324 -2.33 -9.49 -23.92
N PHE A 325 -2.64 -10.59 -23.22
CA PHE A 325 -1.80 -11.78 -23.07
C PHE A 325 -2.12 -12.90 -24.07
N ASP A 326 -3.09 -12.71 -24.96
CA ASP A 326 -3.53 -13.72 -25.93
C ASP A 326 -3.95 -15.04 -25.22
N LEU A 327 -4.72 -14.93 -24.13
CA LEU A 327 -5.20 -16.04 -23.30
C LEU A 327 -6.69 -16.33 -23.53
N ASP A 328 -7.07 -17.61 -23.48
CA ASP A 328 -8.47 -18.05 -23.48
C ASP A 328 -9.04 -18.02 -22.05
N GLU A 329 -9.95 -17.08 -21.80
CA GLU A 329 -10.67 -16.91 -20.54
C GLU A 329 -11.36 -18.20 -20.08
N ASN A 330 -12.09 -18.86 -20.98
CA ASN A 330 -12.86 -20.07 -20.65
C ASN A 330 -11.92 -21.17 -20.15
N ARG A 331 -10.72 -21.24 -20.72
CA ARG A 331 -9.70 -22.20 -20.31
C ARG A 331 -9.15 -21.89 -18.91
N ILE A 332 -8.87 -20.62 -18.60
CA ILE A 332 -8.39 -20.21 -17.27
C ILE A 332 -9.46 -20.47 -16.20
N ASP A 333 -10.70 -20.14 -16.49
CA ASP A 333 -11.83 -20.37 -15.58
C ASP A 333 -12.07 -21.86 -15.33
N TYR A 334 -12.03 -22.67 -16.39
CA TYR A 334 -12.12 -24.13 -16.28
C TYR A 334 -11.00 -24.69 -15.39
N LEU A 335 -9.75 -24.32 -15.64
CA LEU A 335 -8.60 -24.78 -14.84
C LEU A 335 -8.70 -24.30 -13.38
N THR A 336 -9.25 -23.11 -13.15
CA THR A 336 -9.47 -22.59 -11.79
C THR A 336 -10.50 -23.44 -11.04
N LYS A 337 -11.61 -23.80 -11.69
CA LYS A 337 -12.69 -24.62 -11.11
C LYS A 337 -12.25 -26.07 -10.90
N GLU A 338 -11.59 -26.66 -11.89
CA GLU A 338 -11.17 -28.07 -11.87
C GLU A 338 -10.16 -28.37 -10.76
N TYR A 339 -9.16 -27.50 -10.57
CA TYR A 339 -8.03 -27.80 -9.68
C TYR A 339 -8.09 -27.13 -8.31
N TYR A 340 -8.97 -26.14 -8.10
CA TYR A 340 -8.89 -25.28 -6.92
C TYR A 340 -10.22 -25.01 -6.21
N ASN A 341 -11.18 -25.96 -6.26
CA ASN A 341 -12.44 -26.01 -5.50
C ASN A 341 -12.93 -24.63 -5.01
N VAL A 342 -13.73 -23.94 -5.84
CA VAL A 342 -14.44 -22.72 -5.41
C VAL A 342 -15.64 -23.11 -4.56
#